data_AF-A0A8C8YQ53-F1
#
_entry.id   AF-A0A8C8YQ53-F1
#
_cell.length_a   1.000
_cell.length_b   1.000
_cell.length_c   1.000
_cell.angle_alpha   90.00
_cell.angle_beta   90.00
_cell.angle_gamma   90.00
#
_symmetry.space_group_name_H-M   'P 1'
#
loop_
_entity.id
_entity.type
_entity.pdbx_description
1 polymer ?
#
loop_
_entity_poly.entity_id
_entity_poly.type
_entity_poly.pdbx_seq_one_letter_code
_entity_poly.pdbx_strand_id
1 'polypeptide(L)'
;MRKFAYCKVVLATSLIWVLLDMFLLLYFSECNKCDEKKERGLPAGDGVTKVDYGDISSRLGLRQKLQCKPFSWYLENIYPDSQIPRHYFSLGEIRNVETNQCLDNMARKENEKVGIFNCHGMGGNQVFSYTANKEIRTDDLCLDVSKLNGPVTMLKCHHLKGNQLWEYDPVKLTLQHVNSNQCLDRATEEDSQVPSIRDCNGSRSQQWLLRNVTLPEIF
;
A
#
# COMPACT_ATOMS: atom_id res chain seq x y z
N MET A 1 35.64 33.88 33.95
CA MET A 1 36.18 33.79 32.58
C MET A 1 36.03 32.42 31.90
N ARG A 2 35.98 31.27 32.61
CA ARG A 2 35.89 29.94 31.96
C ARG A 2 34.53 29.57 31.33
N LYS A 3 33.39 30.00 31.88
CA LYS A 3 32.04 29.66 31.36
C LYS A 3 31.74 30.21 29.94
N PHE A 4 32.29 31.37 29.59
CA PHE A 4 32.13 31.95 28.25
C PHE A 4 32.92 31.21 27.15
N ALA A 5 34.03 30.55 27.50
CA ALA A 5 34.82 29.76 26.56
C ALA A 5 34.10 28.45 26.19
N TYR A 6 33.50 27.76 27.15
CA TYR A 6 32.74 26.52 26.90
C TYR A 6 31.54 26.74 25.97
N CYS A 7 30.80 27.85 26.13
CA CYS A 7 29.65 28.15 25.26
C CYS A 7 30.08 28.40 23.81
N LYS A 8 31.21 29.09 23.59
CA LYS A 8 31.77 29.30 22.25
C LYS A 8 32.27 28.01 21.61
N VAL A 9 32.87 27.10 22.39
CA VAL A 9 33.32 25.79 21.90
C VAL A 9 32.12 24.94 21.49
N VAL A 10 31.07 24.85 22.32
CA VAL A 10 29.86 24.06 22.00
C VAL A 10 29.17 24.59 20.74
N LEU A 11 28.98 25.91 20.65
CA LEU A 11 28.38 26.53 19.46
C LEU A 11 29.21 26.31 18.19
N ALA A 12 30.54 26.42 18.29
CA ALA A 12 31.42 26.15 17.17
C ALA A 12 31.38 24.68 16.74
N THR A 13 31.42 23.74 17.68
CA THR A 13 31.33 22.31 17.36
C THR A 13 29.98 21.94 16.77
N SER A 14 28.86 22.46 17.29
CA SER A 14 27.54 22.21 16.75
C SER A 14 27.39 22.78 15.34
N LEU A 15 27.96 23.97 15.06
CA LEU A 15 27.93 24.56 13.72
C LEU A 15 28.76 23.74 12.74
N ILE A 16 29.91 23.18 13.16
CA ILE A 16 30.72 22.28 12.33
C ILE A 16 29.92 21.03 11.98
N TRP A 17 29.25 20.40 12.96
CA TRP A 17 28.41 19.21 12.70
C TRP A 17 27.24 19.52 11.76
N VAL A 18 26.56 20.65 11.92
CA VAL A 18 25.48 21.08 11.02
C VAL A 18 25.99 21.31 9.59
N LEU A 19 27.18 21.93 9.44
CA LEU A 19 27.77 22.15 8.12
C LEU A 19 28.23 20.84 7.47
N LEU A 20 28.74 19.90 8.27
CA LEU A 20 29.17 18.58 7.81
C LEU A 20 27.97 17.73 7.37
N ASP A 21 26.87 17.77 8.12
CA ASP A 21 25.60 17.14 7.73
C ASP A 21 24.99 17.78 6.49
N MET A 22 24.98 19.12 6.41
CA MET A 22 24.52 19.83 5.20
C MET A 22 25.39 19.47 3.98
N PHE A 23 26.71 19.35 4.16
CA PHE A 23 27.61 18.97 3.07
C PHE A 23 27.43 17.51 2.66
N LEU A 24 27.24 16.59 3.61
CA LEU A 24 26.88 15.20 3.33
C LEU A 24 25.55 15.11 2.60
N LEU A 25 24.53 15.85 3.06
CA LEU A 25 23.23 15.91 2.40
C LEU A 25 23.34 16.48 1.00
N LEU A 26 24.12 17.54 0.78
CA LEU A 26 24.35 18.08 -0.56
C LEU A 26 25.09 17.07 -1.45
N TYR A 27 26.16 16.47 -0.96
CA TYR A 27 26.95 15.45 -1.65
C TYR A 27 26.14 14.21 -2.04
N PHE A 28 25.24 13.75 -1.17
CA PHE A 28 24.35 12.62 -1.46
C PHE A 28 23.05 13.02 -2.16
N SER A 29 22.66 14.30 -2.14
CA SER A 29 21.55 14.83 -2.94
C SER A 29 21.92 15.01 -4.42
N GLU A 30 23.21 15.12 -4.74
CA GLU A 30 23.74 15.13 -6.11
C GLU A 30 23.80 13.71 -6.74
N CYS A 31 22.92 12.80 -6.34
CA CYS A 31 22.59 11.61 -7.13
C CYS A 31 21.74 11.98 -8.38
N ASN A 32 22.08 13.09 -9.04
CA ASN A 32 21.46 13.62 -10.26
C ASN A 32 22.30 13.31 -11.51
N LYS A 33 22.78 12.07 -11.60
CA LYS A 33 23.24 11.45 -12.85
C LYS A 33 22.69 10.04 -12.97
N CYS A 34 21.37 9.93 -13.09
CA CYS A 34 20.79 8.88 -13.91
C CYS A 34 20.97 9.37 -15.36
N ASP A 35 21.80 8.69 -16.13
CA ASP A 35 22.22 9.11 -17.46
C ASP A 35 21.06 9.54 -18.37
N GLU A 36 21.26 10.69 -19.01
CA GLU A 36 20.46 11.18 -20.12
C GLU A 36 20.37 10.14 -21.24
N LYS A 37 19.23 9.47 -21.38
CA LYS A 37 18.78 8.97 -22.69
C LYS A 37 17.29 9.20 -22.90
N LYS A 38 17.04 10.30 -23.61
CA LYS A 38 15.89 10.61 -24.47
C LYS A 38 14.51 10.60 -23.81
N GLU A 39 14.06 11.82 -23.57
CA GLU A 39 12.66 12.23 -23.70
C GLU A 39 12.06 11.66 -25.00
N ARG A 40 11.27 10.61 -24.86
CA ARG A 40 10.08 10.38 -25.68
C ARG A 40 8.92 10.47 -24.71
N GLY A 41 8.03 11.44 -24.95
CA GLY A 41 6.87 11.70 -24.11
C GLY A 41 6.18 10.41 -23.70
N LEU A 42 6.03 10.21 -22.39
CA LEU A 42 5.21 9.14 -21.84
C LEU A 42 3.76 9.42 -22.28
N PRO A 43 3.12 8.53 -23.06
CA PRO A 43 1.67 8.55 -23.10
C PRO A 43 1.18 8.18 -21.70
N ALA A 44 0.19 8.91 -21.20
CA ALA A 44 -0.60 8.46 -20.06
C ALA A 44 -1.20 7.09 -20.41
N GLY A 45 -0.66 6.02 -19.82
CA GLY A 45 -1.07 4.66 -20.09
C GLY A 45 -0.19 3.65 -19.37
N ASP A 46 -0.82 2.86 -18.50
CA ASP A 46 -0.32 1.73 -17.72
C ASP A 46 0.58 2.06 -16.51
N GLY A 47 0.14 1.54 -15.37
CA GLY A 47 0.76 1.66 -14.06
C GLY A 47 2.16 1.07 -13.92
N VAL A 48 2.64 1.09 -12.67
CA VAL A 48 3.99 0.71 -12.14
C VAL A 48 4.60 -0.58 -12.74
N THR A 49 3.79 -1.41 -13.39
CA THR A 49 4.15 -2.63 -14.11
C THR A 49 5.18 -2.51 -15.25
N LYS A 50 5.53 -1.31 -15.73
CA LYS A 50 6.44 -1.13 -16.90
C LYS A 50 7.56 -0.11 -16.71
N VAL A 51 8.09 0.03 -15.50
CA VAL A 51 9.38 0.72 -15.35
C VAL A 51 10.49 -0.29 -15.67
N ASP A 52 11.21 -0.07 -16.76
CA ASP A 52 12.44 -0.82 -17.05
C ASP A 52 13.46 -0.50 -15.95
N TYR A 53 13.70 -1.48 -15.07
CA TYR A 53 14.63 -1.36 -13.96
C TYR A 53 16.05 -1.83 -14.33
N GLY A 54 16.28 -2.20 -15.60
CA GLY A 54 17.54 -2.73 -16.10
C GLY A 54 17.89 -4.13 -15.60
N ASP A 55 19.11 -4.57 -15.88
CA ASP A 55 19.60 -5.89 -15.45
C ASP A 55 19.99 -5.92 -13.97
N ILE A 56 19.31 -6.76 -13.19
CA ILE A 56 19.57 -6.98 -11.76
C ILE A 56 20.31 -8.30 -11.46
N SER A 57 20.76 -9.03 -12.48
CA SER A 57 21.39 -10.34 -12.35
C SER A 57 22.59 -10.33 -11.39
N SER A 58 23.38 -9.25 -11.40
CA SER A 58 24.51 -9.08 -10.48
C SER A 58 24.09 -9.00 -9.01
N ARG A 59 22.96 -8.34 -8.70
CA ARG A 59 22.42 -8.21 -7.34
C ARG A 59 21.79 -9.51 -6.85
N LEU A 60 21.08 -10.21 -7.73
CA LEU A 60 20.54 -11.54 -7.43
C LEU A 60 21.67 -12.55 -7.16
N GLY A 61 22.70 -12.56 -8.00
CA GLY A 61 23.89 -13.40 -7.80
C GLY A 61 24.62 -13.09 -6.49
N LEU A 62 24.70 -11.81 -6.09
CA LEU A 62 25.26 -11.42 -4.80
C LEU A 62 24.42 -11.96 -3.63
N ARG A 63 23.08 -11.85 -3.69
CA ARG A 63 22.16 -12.39 -2.66
C ARG A 63 22.35 -13.91 -2.48
N GLN A 64 22.47 -14.64 -3.59
CA GLN A 64 22.70 -16.08 -3.57
C GLN A 64 24.08 -16.43 -3.00
N LYS A 65 25.13 -15.74 -3.45
CA LYS A 65 26.51 -15.97 -2.99
C LYS A 65 26.67 -15.73 -1.49
N LEU A 66 25.99 -14.73 -0.94
CA LEU A 66 26.00 -14.41 0.49
C LEU A 66 25.03 -15.26 1.32
N GLN A 67 24.26 -16.15 0.68
CA GLN A 67 23.26 -17.00 1.34
C GLN A 67 22.28 -16.19 2.22
N CYS A 68 21.83 -15.04 1.71
CA CYS A 68 20.94 -14.16 2.46
C CYS A 68 19.63 -14.85 2.82
N LYS A 69 19.08 -14.52 4.00
CA LYS A 69 17.74 -14.94 4.42
C LYS A 69 16.66 -14.25 3.56
N PRO A 70 15.47 -14.87 3.40
CA PRO A 70 14.35 -14.25 2.70
C PRO A 70 13.85 -13.01 3.43
N PHE A 71 13.16 -12.11 2.72
CA PHE A 71 12.64 -10.88 3.33
C PHE A 71 11.60 -11.16 4.43
N SER A 72 10.84 -12.25 4.32
CA SER A 72 9.95 -12.71 5.39
C SER A 72 10.67 -12.92 6.72
N TRP A 73 11.86 -13.53 6.70
CA TRP A 73 12.68 -13.71 7.90
C TRP A 73 13.06 -12.37 8.55
N TYR A 74 13.36 -11.35 7.74
CA TYR A 74 13.63 -10.00 8.25
C TYR A 74 12.40 -9.40 8.95
N LEU A 75 11.22 -9.49 8.34
CA LEU A 75 9.97 -9.01 8.94
C LEU A 75 9.58 -9.80 10.20
N GLU A 76 10.03 -11.03 10.36
CA GLU A 76 9.75 -11.85 11.54
C GLU A 76 10.75 -11.63 12.68
N ASN A 77 12.03 -11.40 12.36
CA ASN A 77 13.12 -11.45 13.35
C ASN A 77 13.78 -10.10 13.62
N ILE A 78 13.77 -9.19 12.65
CA ILE A 78 14.47 -7.88 12.75
C ILE A 78 13.49 -6.73 12.86
N TYR A 79 12.38 -6.76 12.09
CA TYR A 79 11.36 -5.73 12.13
C TYR A 79 9.94 -6.30 12.35
N PRO A 80 9.70 -6.95 13.51
CA PRO A 80 8.42 -7.61 13.82
C PRO A 80 7.23 -6.65 13.90
N ASP A 81 7.47 -5.38 14.24
CA ASP A 81 6.46 -4.33 14.36
C ASP A 81 6.10 -3.66 13.02
N SER A 82 6.62 -4.18 11.91
CA SER A 82 6.26 -3.69 10.58
C SER A 82 4.77 -3.88 10.31
N GLN A 83 4.13 -2.87 9.74
CA GLN A 83 2.73 -2.93 9.33
C GLN A 83 2.50 -3.76 8.06
N ILE A 84 3.58 -4.17 7.38
CA ILE A 84 3.52 -4.96 6.16
C ILE A 84 2.92 -6.35 6.47
N PRO A 85 1.82 -6.76 5.81
CA PRO A 85 1.25 -8.08 6.01
C PRO A 85 2.26 -9.17 5.63
N ARG A 86 2.61 -10.04 6.60
CA ARG A 86 3.53 -11.17 6.36
C ARG A 86 2.96 -12.22 5.42
N HIS A 87 1.64 -12.44 5.49
CA HIS A 87 0.93 -13.42 4.68
C HIS A 87 -0.33 -12.78 4.10
N TYR A 88 -0.41 -12.77 2.78
CA TYR A 88 -1.54 -12.26 2.03
C TYR A 88 -1.85 -13.18 0.85
N PHE A 89 -3.14 -13.26 0.50
CA PHE A 89 -3.60 -13.94 -0.71
C PHE A 89 -3.48 -13.04 -1.93
N SER A 90 -3.63 -11.73 -1.75
CA SER A 90 -3.42 -10.74 -2.80
C SER A 90 -2.85 -9.43 -2.27
N LEU A 91 -2.12 -8.72 -3.12
CA LEU A 91 -1.60 -7.38 -2.86
C LEU A 91 -1.67 -6.56 -4.16
N GLY A 92 -2.60 -5.62 -4.23
CA GLY A 92 -2.76 -4.73 -5.38
C GLY A 92 -4.14 -4.13 -5.53
N GLU A 93 -4.57 -3.93 -6.77
CA GLU A 93 -5.85 -3.28 -7.05
C GLU A 93 -7.03 -4.22 -6.75
N ILE A 94 -8.08 -3.68 -6.13
CA ILE A 94 -9.38 -4.34 -6.02
C ILE A 94 -10.34 -3.64 -6.97
N ARG A 95 -10.59 -4.26 -8.14
CA ARG A 95 -11.31 -3.65 -9.27
C ARG A 95 -12.74 -4.19 -9.40
N ASN A 96 -13.72 -3.30 -9.45
CA ASN A 96 -15.10 -3.66 -9.72
C ASN A 96 -15.28 -4.11 -11.18
N VAL A 97 -16.01 -5.20 -11.39
CA VAL A 97 -16.21 -5.81 -12.72
C VAL A 97 -17.22 -5.05 -13.59
N GLU A 98 -18.18 -4.34 -13.00
CA GLU A 98 -19.19 -3.55 -13.73
C GLU A 98 -18.63 -2.18 -14.14
N THR A 99 -18.05 -1.43 -13.20
CA THR A 99 -17.63 -0.04 -13.44
C THR A 99 -16.19 0.11 -13.90
N ASN A 100 -15.36 -0.94 -13.81
CA ASN A 100 -13.91 -0.87 -14.01
C ASN A 100 -13.19 0.14 -13.09
N GLN A 101 -13.82 0.54 -11.99
CA GLN A 101 -13.22 1.39 -10.97
C GLN A 101 -12.59 0.55 -9.85
N CYS A 102 -11.62 1.11 -9.15
CA CYS A 102 -10.85 0.46 -8.11
C CYS A 102 -11.22 1.02 -6.75
N LEU A 103 -11.13 0.19 -5.70
CA LEU A 103 -11.07 0.72 -4.34
C LEU A 103 -9.89 1.69 -4.23
N ASP A 104 -10.13 2.80 -3.55
CA ASP A 104 -9.20 3.90 -3.42
C ASP A 104 -9.34 4.48 -2.01
N ASN A 105 -8.26 4.55 -1.25
CA ASN A 105 -8.30 5.15 0.08
C ASN A 105 -8.45 6.69 0.03
N MET A 106 -8.33 7.30 -1.15
CA MET A 106 -8.48 8.73 -1.43
C MET A 106 -7.58 9.62 -0.58
N ALA A 107 -6.46 9.08 -0.07
CA ALA A 107 -5.62 9.70 0.96
C ALA A 107 -6.41 10.14 2.22
N ARG A 108 -7.55 9.50 2.48
CA ARG A 108 -8.37 9.68 3.67
C ARG A 108 -7.73 8.96 4.87
N LYS A 109 -8.08 9.42 6.05
CA LYS A 109 -7.55 8.97 7.34
C LYS A 109 -8.46 7.91 7.99
N GLU A 110 -8.04 7.47 9.17
CA GLU A 110 -8.85 6.66 10.05
C GLU A 110 -10.24 7.28 10.28
N ASN A 111 -11.25 6.40 10.36
CA ASN A 111 -12.67 6.74 10.55
C ASN A 111 -13.33 7.47 9.36
N GLU A 112 -12.68 7.47 8.20
CA GLU A 112 -13.28 7.94 6.94
C GLU A 112 -13.73 6.76 6.07
N LYS A 113 -14.68 7.03 5.16
CA LYS A 113 -15.19 6.03 4.22
C LYS A 113 -14.13 5.68 3.18
N VAL A 114 -13.98 4.41 2.82
CA VAL A 114 -13.18 4.04 1.65
C VAL A 114 -13.85 4.59 0.38
N GLY A 115 -13.06 4.96 -0.61
CA GLY A 115 -13.52 5.46 -1.89
C GLY A 115 -13.47 4.41 -3.00
N ILE A 116 -14.07 4.77 -4.13
CA ILE A 116 -13.86 4.14 -5.43
C ILE A 116 -13.46 5.22 -6.42
N PHE A 117 -12.42 4.96 -7.21
CA PHE A 117 -11.98 5.87 -8.27
C PHE A 117 -11.54 5.10 -9.53
N ASN A 118 -11.30 5.82 -10.62
CA ASN A 118 -10.77 5.21 -11.84
C ASN A 118 -9.43 4.52 -11.54
N CYS A 119 -9.32 3.25 -11.92
CA CYS A 119 -8.09 2.50 -11.74
C CYS A 119 -6.94 3.14 -12.53
N HIS A 120 -5.83 3.47 -11.86
CA HIS A 120 -4.69 4.11 -12.50
C HIS A 120 -3.42 3.25 -12.53
N GLY A 121 -3.34 2.13 -11.81
CA GLY A 121 -2.16 1.25 -11.81
C GLY A 121 -0.89 1.84 -11.17
N MET A 122 -0.92 3.11 -10.76
CA MET A 122 0.23 3.79 -10.15
C MET A 122 0.58 3.33 -8.72
N GLY A 123 -0.14 2.36 -8.17
CA GLY A 123 0.03 1.93 -6.79
C GLY A 123 -0.58 2.91 -5.79
N GLY A 124 0.10 3.15 -4.66
CA GLY A 124 -0.29 4.16 -3.67
C GLY A 124 -1.67 3.88 -3.03
N ASN A 125 -2.56 4.87 -3.12
CA ASN A 125 -3.92 4.86 -2.58
C ASN A 125 -4.84 3.77 -3.14
N GLN A 126 -4.47 3.11 -4.25
CA GLN A 126 -5.24 2.01 -4.86
C GLN A 126 -4.66 0.62 -4.59
N VAL A 127 -3.69 0.50 -3.68
CA VAL A 127 -3.09 -0.78 -3.29
C VAL A 127 -3.71 -1.27 -1.99
N PHE A 128 -4.40 -2.40 -2.07
CA PHE A 128 -4.96 -3.10 -0.93
C PHE A 128 -4.37 -4.49 -0.83
N SER A 129 -4.24 -4.99 0.40
CA SER A 129 -3.86 -6.38 0.66
C SER A 129 -5.04 -7.15 1.20
N TYR A 130 -5.26 -8.36 0.69
CA TYR A 130 -6.18 -9.32 1.30
C TYR A 130 -5.37 -10.33 2.09
N THR A 131 -5.43 -10.24 3.41
CA THR A 131 -4.50 -10.96 4.30
C THR A 131 -4.93 -12.39 4.60
N ALA A 132 -4.01 -13.21 5.09
CA ALA A 132 -4.33 -14.54 5.60
C ALA A 132 -5.32 -14.51 6.79
N ASN A 133 -5.37 -13.41 7.53
CA ASN A 133 -6.34 -13.16 8.61
C ASN A 133 -7.72 -12.74 8.10
N LYS A 134 -7.93 -12.76 6.77
CA LYS A 134 -9.21 -12.42 6.14
C LYS A 134 -9.60 -10.95 6.37
N GLU A 135 -8.60 -10.07 6.38
CA GLU A 135 -8.76 -8.60 6.44
C GLU A 135 -8.42 -7.99 5.07
N ILE A 136 -9.07 -6.88 4.72
CA ILE A 136 -8.69 -6.06 3.54
C ILE A 136 -8.03 -4.80 4.05
N ARG A 137 -6.74 -4.60 3.76
CA ARG A 137 -5.91 -3.55 4.36
C ARG A 137 -5.35 -2.56 3.35
N THR A 138 -5.27 -1.29 3.75
CA THR A 138 -4.44 -0.23 3.17
C THR A 138 -3.57 0.31 4.29
N ASP A 139 -2.26 0.16 4.19
CA ASP A 139 -1.31 0.49 5.27
C ASP A 139 -1.67 -0.16 6.63
N ASP A 140 -1.90 0.63 7.68
CA ASP A 140 -2.33 0.20 9.02
C ASP A 140 -3.86 0.19 9.21
N LEU A 141 -4.62 0.54 8.17
CA LEU A 141 -6.08 0.57 8.17
C LEU A 141 -6.68 -0.67 7.51
N CYS A 142 -7.80 -1.12 8.06
CA CYS A 142 -8.62 -2.23 7.64
C CYS A 142 -9.99 -1.72 7.18
N LEU A 143 -10.57 -2.37 6.16
CA LEU A 143 -11.96 -2.15 5.80
C LEU A 143 -12.87 -2.72 6.88
N ASP A 144 -13.74 -1.85 7.39
CA ASP A 144 -14.60 -2.08 8.55
C ASP A 144 -16.05 -1.72 8.20
N VAL A 145 -16.98 -2.54 8.69
CA VAL A 145 -18.41 -2.34 8.52
C VAL A 145 -19.11 -2.23 9.87
N SER A 146 -19.57 -1.02 10.19
CA SER A 146 -20.32 -0.74 11.41
C SER A 146 -21.86 -0.81 11.26
N LYS A 147 -22.40 -0.85 10.03
CA LYS A 147 -23.85 -0.78 9.77
C LYS A 147 -24.26 -1.67 8.59
N LEU A 148 -25.35 -2.42 8.76
CA LEU A 148 -26.00 -3.17 7.67
C LEU A 148 -26.45 -2.22 6.56
N ASN A 149 -26.29 -2.65 5.31
CA ASN A 149 -26.57 -1.81 4.14
C ASN A 149 -25.83 -0.46 4.16
N GLY A 150 -24.72 -0.40 4.91
CA GLY A 150 -23.98 0.81 5.19
C GLY A 150 -22.70 0.95 4.36
N PRO A 151 -22.08 2.14 4.40
CA PRO A 151 -20.80 2.38 3.75
C PRO A 151 -19.69 1.57 4.43
N VAL A 152 -18.62 1.32 3.68
CA VAL A 152 -17.39 0.73 4.24
C VAL A 152 -16.46 1.84 4.72
N THR A 153 -15.95 1.69 5.93
CA THR A 153 -15.06 2.65 6.59
C THR A 153 -13.67 2.07 6.78
N MET A 154 -12.65 2.94 6.91
CA MET A 154 -11.28 2.53 7.18
C MET A 154 -10.96 2.81 8.65
N LEU A 155 -10.67 1.75 9.41
CA LEU A 155 -10.31 1.85 10.83
C LEU A 155 -9.01 1.09 11.08
N LYS A 156 -8.32 1.37 12.18
CA LYS A 156 -7.13 0.60 12.53
C LYS A 156 -7.43 -0.90 12.57
N CYS A 157 -6.53 -1.67 12.00
CA CYS A 157 -6.60 -3.12 12.06
C CYS A 157 -6.45 -3.57 13.51
N HIS A 158 -7.49 -4.19 14.06
CA HIS A 158 -7.47 -4.68 15.45
C HIS A 158 -7.28 -6.20 15.55
N HIS A 159 -7.34 -6.94 14.44
CA HIS A 159 -7.09 -8.39 14.38
C HIS A 159 -8.03 -9.26 15.23
N LEU A 160 -9.17 -8.70 15.66
CA LEU A 160 -10.20 -9.39 16.44
C LEU A 160 -11.32 -9.97 15.56
N LYS A 161 -11.13 -9.98 14.23
CA LYS A 161 -12.14 -10.39 13.24
C LYS A 161 -13.38 -9.49 13.34
N GLY A 162 -14.58 -10.06 13.43
CA GLY A 162 -15.83 -9.31 13.63
C GLY A 162 -16.20 -8.45 12.42
N ASN A 163 -16.28 -7.15 12.63
CA ASN A 163 -16.62 -6.13 11.63
C ASN A 163 -15.49 -5.83 10.62
N GLN A 164 -14.31 -6.43 10.79
CA GLN A 164 -13.19 -6.36 9.85
C GLN A 164 -12.92 -7.70 9.14
N LEU A 165 -13.85 -8.67 9.26
CA LEU A 165 -13.68 -10.01 8.70
C LEU A 165 -14.36 -10.15 7.32
N TRP A 166 -13.56 -10.49 6.31
CA TRP A 166 -13.97 -10.60 4.90
C TRP A 166 -13.60 -11.95 4.28
N GLU A 167 -14.56 -12.58 3.61
CA GLU A 167 -14.31 -13.77 2.81
C GLU A 167 -14.36 -13.42 1.33
N TYR A 168 -13.33 -13.84 0.57
CA TYR A 168 -13.29 -13.69 -0.87
C TYR A 168 -13.55 -15.02 -1.56
N ASP A 169 -14.58 -15.08 -2.38
CA ASP A 169 -14.86 -16.22 -3.27
C ASP A 169 -14.21 -15.96 -4.64
N PRO A 170 -13.11 -16.66 -5.01
CA PRO A 170 -12.42 -16.41 -6.28
C PRO A 170 -13.18 -16.92 -7.51
N VAL A 171 -14.22 -17.74 -7.33
CA VAL A 171 -15.07 -18.23 -8.42
C VAL A 171 -16.19 -17.23 -8.70
N LYS A 172 -16.84 -16.73 -7.64
CA LYS A 172 -17.90 -15.73 -7.75
C LYS A 172 -17.38 -14.30 -7.84
N LEU A 173 -16.10 -14.08 -7.54
CA LEU A 173 -15.45 -12.78 -7.42
C LEU A 173 -16.10 -11.89 -6.36
N THR A 174 -16.68 -12.46 -5.30
CA THR A 174 -17.42 -11.69 -4.29
C THR A 174 -16.60 -11.52 -3.02
N LEU A 175 -16.58 -10.29 -2.49
CA LEU A 175 -16.07 -9.97 -1.15
C LEU A 175 -17.26 -9.92 -0.19
N GLN A 176 -17.41 -10.95 0.63
CA GLN A 176 -18.47 -11.03 1.63
C GLN A 176 -17.96 -10.55 2.99
N HIS A 177 -18.67 -9.61 3.60
CA HIS A 177 -18.48 -9.28 5.01
C HIS A 177 -19.14 -10.36 5.86
N VAL A 178 -18.32 -11.11 6.59
CA VAL A 178 -18.74 -12.39 7.19
C VAL A 178 -19.81 -12.20 8.27
N ASN A 179 -19.70 -11.16 9.09
CA ASN A 179 -20.63 -10.95 10.21
C ASN A 179 -22.04 -10.61 9.73
N SER A 180 -22.18 -9.79 8.68
CA SER A 180 -23.49 -9.41 8.14
C SER A 180 -24.03 -10.34 7.06
N ASN A 181 -23.21 -11.25 6.54
CA ASN A 181 -23.49 -12.04 5.33
C ASN A 181 -23.82 -11.18 4.08
N GLN A 182 -23.39 -9.92 4.06
CA GLN A 182 -23.60 -9.00 2.95
C GLN A 182 -22.32 -8.87 2.11
N CYS A 183 -22.48 -8.58 0.83
CA CYS A 183 -21.39 -8.47 -0.13
C CYS A 183 -21.02 -7.01 -0.35
N LEU A 184 -19.73 -6.73 -0.58
CA LEU A 184 -19.26 -5.44 -1.05
C LEU A 184 -19.90 -5.13 -2.40
N ASP A 185 -20.59 -4.01 -2.49
CA ASP A 185 -21.24 -3.51 -3.69
C ASP A 185 -20.62 -2.18 -4.11
N ARG A 186 -20.72 -1.86 -5.40
CA ARG A 186 -20.20 -0.61 -5.93
C ARG A 186 -20.90 0.60 -5.30
N ALA A 187 -20.33 1.78 -5.57
CA ALA A 187 -20.98 3.04 -5.25
C ALA A 187 -22.35 3.17 -5.95
N THR A 188 -23.34 3.64 -5.19
CA THR A 188 -24.68 3.97 -5.71
C THR A 188 -24.64 5.34 -6.40
N GLU A 189 -25.67 5.71 -7.15
CA GLU A 189 -25.74 7.05 -7.77
C GLU A 189 -25.83 8.17 -6.73
N GLU A 190 -26.36 7.87 -5.54
CA GLU A 190 -26.53 8.81 -4.42
C GLU A 190 -25.20 9.17 -3.75
N ASP A 191 -24.28 8.21 -3.61
CA ASP A 191 -22.92 8.40 -3.09
C ASP A 191 -21.93 7.72 -4.06
N SER A 192 -21.73 8.36 -5.21
CA SER A 192 -21.04 7.82 -6.40
C SER A 192 -19.57 7.48 -6.21
N GLN A 193 -19.02 7.72 -5.02
CA GLN A 193 -17.63 7.46 -4.67
C GLN A 193 -17.47 6.49 -3.51
N VAL A 194 -18.54 6.04 -2.86
CA VAL A 194 -18.44 5.24 -1.63
C VAL A 194 -19.12 3.90 -1.83
N PRO A 195 -18.38 2.78 -1.76
CA PRO A 195 -18.98 1.46 -1.73
C PRO A 195 -19.74 1.23 -0.43
N SER A 196 -20.71 0.33 -0.53
CA SER A 196 -21.48 -0.14 0.62
C SER A 196 -21.55 -1.65 0.61
N ILE A 197 -21.85 -2.26 1.75
CA ILE A 197 -22.27 -3.66 1.75
C ILE A 197 -23.77 -3.75 1.44
N ARG A 198 -24.19 -4.78 0.71
CA ARG A 198 -25.59 -5.06 0.36
C ARG A 198 -25.85 -6.56 0.35
N ASP A 199 -27.12 -6.94 0.31
CA ASP A 199 -27.48 -8.35 0.20
C ASP A 199 -26.83 -8.97 -1.03
N CYS A 200 -26.17 -10.11 -0.84
CA CYS A 200 -25.44 -10.79 -1.89
C CYS A 200 -26.42 -11.26 -2.98
N ASN A 201 -26.26 -10.75 -4.20
CA ASN A 201 -27.17 -11.02 -5.32
C ASN A 201 -26.45 -11.59 -6.56
N GLY A 202 -25.11 -11.66 -6.54
CA GLY A 202 -24.29 -12.18 -7.64
C GLY A 202 -24.22 -11.27 -8.86
N SER A 203 -24.71 -10.02 -8.77
CA SER A 203 -24.59 -9.02 -9.81
C SER A 203 -23.12 -8.70 -10.11
N ARG A 204 -22.87 -8.13 -11.29
CA ARG A 204 -21.54 -7.62 -11.64
C ARG A 204 -21.10 -6.46 -10.75
N SER A 205 -22.05 -5.74 -10.16
CA SER A 205 -21.79 -4.65 -9.21
C SER A 205 -21.14 -5.15 -7.91
N GLN A 206 -21.35 -6.42 -7.54
CA GLN A 206 -20.75 -7.08 -6.37
C GLN A 206 -19.55 -7.97 -6.72
N GLN A 207 -19.09 -7.94 -7.96
CA GLN A 207 -17.93 -8.71 -8.43
C GLN A 207 -16.67 -7.84 -8.44
N TRP A 208 -15.61 -8.33 -7.81
CA TRP A 208 -14.36 -7.63 -7.55
C TRP A 208 -13.17 -8.51 -7.94
N LEU A 209 -12.34 -8.01 -8.86
CA LEU A 209 -11.09 -8.65 -9.26
C LEU A 209 -9.97 -8.17 -8.33
N LEU A 210 -9.37 -9.10 -7.59
CA LEU A 210 -8.13 -8.87 -6.85
C LEU A 210 -6.96 -9.04 -7.82
N ARG A 211 -6.40 -7.92 -8.29
CA ARG A 211 -5.27 -7.90 -9.21
C ARG A 211 -4.00 -7.62 -8.44
N ASN A 212 -3.14 -8.62 -8.33
CA ASN A 212 -1.84 -8.44 -7.71
C ASN A 212 -1.05 -7.39 -8.50
N VAL A 213 -0.44 -6.44 -7.80
CA VAL A 213 0.70 -5.73 -8.36
C VAL A 213 1.72 -6.81 -8.66
N THR A 214 2.21 -6.84 -9.90
CA THR A 214 3.43 -7.58 -10.21
C THR A 214 4.56 -6.93 -9.43
N LEU A 215 4.71 -7.30 -8.16
CA LEU A 215 6.01 -7.25 -7.53
C LEU A 215 6.80 -8.33 -8.27
N PRO A 216 7.83 -7.98 -9.05
CA PRO A 216 8.77 -9.01 -9.47
C PRO A 216 9.18 -9.77 -8.21
N GLU A 217 9.26 -11.10 -8.29
CA GLU A 217 9.61 -12.02 -7.21
C GLU A 217 11.02 -11.70 -6.67
N ILE A 218 11.15 -10.58 -5.98
CA ILE A 218 12.40 -10.00 -5.46
C ILE A 218 12.47 -10.18 -3.93
N PHE A 219 11.40 -10.65 -3.29
CA PHE A 219 11.34 -10.81 -1.83
C PHE A 219 11.51 -12.26 -1.38
#